data_AF-A0A7D7R2B5-F1
#
_entry.id   AF-A0A7D7R2B5-F1
#
_cell.length_a   1.000
_cell.length_b   1.000
_cell.length_c   1.000
_cell.angle_alpha   90.00
_cell.angle_beta   90.00
_cell.angle_gamma   90.00
#
_symmetry.space_group_name_H-M   'P 1'
#
loop_
_entity.id
_entity.type
_entity.pdbx_description
1 polymer ?
#
loop_
_entity_poly.entity_id
_entity_poly.type
_entity_poly.pdbx_seq_one_letter_code
_entity_poly.pdbx_strand_id
1 'polypeptide(L)'
;MADPVGDHAGPIPPEPVDQIAAADWTDQDLLTRDGAGVLLDDEIAAERKRVEASRSAGDADAVAVGERRLNRLIEIRRSLTAERNNR
;
A
#
# COMPACT_ATOMS: atom_id res chain seq x y z
N MET A 1 -54.30 26.89 40.31
CA MET A 1 -52.87 26.85 39.95
C MET A 1 -52.81 26.21 38.58
N ALA A 2 -52.45 26.98 37.55
CA ALA A 2 -52.28 26.48 36.19
C ALA A 2 -50.76 26.40 35.94
N ASP A 3 -50.27 25.20 35.59
CA ASP A 3 -48.87 24.95 35.29
C ASP A 3 -48.45 25.67 33.99
N PRO A 4 -47.21 26.19 33.89
CA PRO A 4 -46.74 26.90 32.71
C PRO A 4 -46.45 25.94 31.56
N VAL A 5 -46.98 26.26 30.38
CA VAL A 5 -46.73 25.57 29.12
C VAL A 5 -45.23 25.59 28.83
N GLY A 6 -44.59 24.42 28.90
CA GLY A 6 -43.21 24.22 28.49
C GLY A 6 -43.06 24.53 27.01
N ASP A 7 -42.13 25.43 26.70
CA ASP A 7 -41.72 25.78 25.35
C ASP A 7 -41.10 24.55 24.68
N HIS A 8 -41.88 23.84 23.86
CA HIS A 8 -41.40 22.76 23.01
C HIS A 8 -40.63 23.39 21.84
N ALA A 9 -39.38 23.76 22.10
CA ALA A 9 -38.41 23.99 21.03
C ALA A 9 -38.35 22.71 20.18
N GLY A 10 -38.88 22.79 18.96
CA GLY A 10 -38.83 21.71 17.99
C GLY A 10 -37.39 21.25 17.72
N PRO A 11 -37.20 20.10 17.05
CA PRO A 11 -35.87 19.59 16.77
C PRO A 11 -35.04 20.67 16.05
N ILE A 12 -33.89 21.02 16.63
CA ILE A 12 -32.94 21.94 16.01
C ILE A 12 -32.57 21.35 14.64
N PRO A 13 -32.80 22.06 13.52
CA PRO A 13 -32.39 21.57 12.21
C PRO A 13 -30.87 21.35 12.23
N PRO A 14 -30.36 20.27 11.63
CA PRO A 14 -28.93 20.03 11.61
C PRO A 14 -28.23 21.23 10.97
N GLU A 15 -27.23 21.78 11.64
CA GLU A 15 -26.42 22.83 11.05
C GLU A 15 -25.73 22.29 9.79
N PRO A 16 -25.70 23.05 8.69
CA PRO A 16 -25.05 22.63 7.48
C PRO A 16 -23.56 22.40 7.77
N VAL A 17 -23.09 21.17 7.58
CA VAL A 17 -21.67 20.86 7.63
C VAL A 17 -21.00 21.34 6.35
N ASP A 18 -19.96 22.15 6.49
CA ASP A 18 -19.12 22.52 5.35
C ASP A 18 -18.52 21.25 4.75
N GLN A 19 -18.85 20.99 3.49
CA GLN A 19 -18.28 19.87 2.76
C GLN A 19 -16.80 20.15 2.53
N ILE A 20 -15.94 19.24 2.98
CA ILE A 20 -14.53 19.25 2.61
C ILE A 20 -14.47 19.18 1.08
N ALA A 21 -13.84 20.16 0.43
CA ALA A 21 -13.61 20.13 -1.01
C ALA A 21 -13.04 18.75 -1.37
N ALA A 22 -13.59 18.11 -2.41
CA ALA A 22 -13.16 16.78 -2.83
C ALA A 22 -11.62 16.77 -2.84
N ALA A 23 -11.01 15.96 -1.97
CA ALA A 23 -9.57 15.85 -1.93
C ALA A 23 -9.10 15.48 -3.34
N ASP A 24 -7.96 15.98 -3.78
CA ASP A 24 -7.44 15.68 -5.13
C ASP A 24 -6.70 14.33 -5.14
N TRP A 25 -7.33 13.28 -4.59
CA TRP A 25 -6.75 11.93 -4.46
C TRP A 25 -6.45 11.28 -5.82
N THR A 26 -7.00 11.85 -6.89
CA THR A 26 -6.77 11.50 -8.30
C THR A 26 -5.36 11.81 -8.80
N ASP A 27 -4.67 12.79 -8.21
CA ASP A 27 -3.31 13.19 -8.61
C ASP A 27 -2.21 12.41 -7.87
N GLN A 28 -2.56 11.48 -6.98
CA GLN A 28 -1.59 10.55 -6.42
C GLN A 28 -1.33 9.42 -7.42
N ASP A 29 -0.06 9.18 -7.76
CA ASP A 29 0.36 8.03 -8.56
C ASP A 29 0.11 6.74 -7.77
N LEU A 30 -1.13 6.26 -7.82
CA LEU A 30 -1.55 5.04 -7.15
C LEU A 30 -0.92 3.87 -7.88
N LEU A 31 0.00 3.18 -7.19
CA LEU A 31 0.68 2.03 -7.75
C LEU A 31 -0.34 0.94 -8.10
N THR A 32 -0.58 0.78 -9.41
CA THR A 32 -1.42 -0.31 -9.89
C THR A 32 -0.76 -1.64 -9.57
N ARG A 33 -1.55 -2.69 -9.48
CA ARG A 33 -1.04 -4.04 -9.24
C ARG A 33 -0.03 -4.48 -10.30
N ASP A 34 -0.26 -4.12 -11.55
CA ASP A 34 0.67 -4.42 -12.66
C ASP A 34 1.95 -3.55 -12.55
N GLY A 35 1.80 -2.28 -12.19
CA GLY A 35 2.94 -1.40 -11.88
C GLY A 35 3.80 -1.93 -10.74
N ALA A 36 3.18 -2.44 -9.67
CA ALA A 36 3.90 -3.11 -8.58
C ALA A 36 4.65 -4.36 -9.06
N GLY A 37 4.08 -5.09 -10.03
CA GLY A 37 4.73 -6.24 -10.66
C GLY A 37 6.01 -5.87 -11.40
N VAL A 38 5.97 -4.80 -12.19
CA VAL A 38 7.13 -4.29 -12.95
C VAL A 38 8.24 -3.83 -12.00
N LEU A 39 7.91 -3.04 -10.98
CA LEU A 39 8.89 -2.58 -9.99
C LEU A 39 9.53 -3.74 -9.21
N LEU A 40 8.75 -4.79 -8.91
CA LEU A 40 9.27 -6.01 -8.28
C LEU A 40 10.24 -6.78 -9.18
N ASP A 41 9.97 -6.86 -10.49
CA ASP A 41 10.87 -7.52 -11.43
C ASP A 41 12.22 -6.77 -11.50
N ASP A 42 12.19 -5.43 -11.50
CA ASP A 42 13.40 -4.60 -11.46
C ASP A 42 14.19 -4.78 -10.15
N GLU A 43 13.52 -4.78 -8.99
CA GLU A 43 14.19 -4.98 -7.71
C GLU A 43 14.76 -6.41 -7.57
N ILE A 44 14.06 -7.43 -8.10
CA ILE A 44 14.59 -8.80 -8.18
C ILE A 44 15.87 -8.83 -9.03
N ALA A 45 15.89 -8.17 -10.18
CA ALA A 45 17.07 -8.09 -11.03
C ALA A 45 18.23 -7.35 -10.35
N ALA A 46 17.94 -6.26 -9.64
CA ALA A 46 18.93 -5.51 -8.87
C ALA A 46 19.51 -6.35 -7.73
N GLU A 47 18.67 -7.04 -6.95
CA GLU A 47 19.12 -7.87 -5.84
C GLU A 47 19.97 -9.05 -6.31
N ARG A 48 19.64 -9.67 -7.46
CA ARG A 48 20.50 -10.70 -8.08
C ARG A 48 21.91 -10.18 -8.36
N LYS A 49 22.03 -8.96 -8.89
CA LYS A 49 23.34 -8.33 -9.14
C LYS A 49 24.09 -8.06 -7.85
N ARG A 50 23.40 -7.62 -6.79
CA ARG A 50 24.01 -7.40 -5.46
C ARG A 50 24.55 -8.70 -4.88
N VAL A 51 23.76 -9.79 -4.91
CA VAL A 51 24.20 -11.11 -4.45
C VAL A 51 25.42 -11.60 -5.22
N GLU A 52 25.44 -11.46 -6.54
CA GLU A 52 26.58 -11.89 -7.35
C GLU A 52 27.84 -11.06 -7.08
N ALA A 53 27.68 -9.74 -6.86
CA ALA A 53 28.78 -8.88 -6.44
C ALA A 53 29.34 -9.32 -5.08
N SER A 54 28.49 -9.64 -4.10
CA SER A 54 28.92 -10.17 -2.80
C SER A 54 29.62 -11.52 -2.93
N ARG A 55 29.14 -12.41 -3.81
CA ARG A 55 29.82 -13.68 -4.12
C ARG A 55 31.21 -13.46 -4.68
N SER A 56 31.33 -12.54 -5.64
CA SER A 56 32.60 -12.17 -6.26
C SER A 56 33.57 -11.54 -5.24
N ALA A 57 33.05 -10.82 -4.26
CA ALA A 57 33.83 -10.25 -3.16
C ALA A 57 34.20 -11.27 -2.06
N GLY A 58 33.66 -12.48 -2.10
CA GLY A 58 33.88 -13.50 -1.07
C GLY A 58 33.18 -13.23 0.27
N ASP A 59 32.19 -12.34 0.30
CA ASP A 59 31.43 -11.98 1.51
C ASP A 59 30.26 -12.96 1.71
N ALA A 60 30.54 -14.09 2.35
CA ALA A 60 29.56 -15.17 2.54
C ALA A 60 28.33 -14.73 3.36
N ASP A 61 28.50 -13.82 4.33
CA ASP A 61 27.40 -13.32 5.15
C ASP A 61 26.46 -12.43 4.35
N ALA A 62 27.02 -11.51 3.55
CA ALA A 62 26.24 -10.68 2.65
C ALA A 62 25.51 -11.51 1.57
N VAL A 63 26.14 -12.57 1.06
CA VAL A 63 25.49 -13.52 0.15
C VAL A 63 24.30 -14.19 0.82
N ALA A 64 24.47 -14.73 2.02
CA ALA A 64 23.39 -15.42 2.73
C ALA A 64 22.21 -14.48 3.06
N VAL A 65 22.48 -13.23 3.43
CA VAL A 65 21.44 -12.22 3.65
C VAL A 65 20.73 -11.87 2.35
N GLY A 66 21.49 -11.59 1.28
CA GLY A 66 20.93 -11.21 -0.02
C GLY A 66 20.11 -12.33 -0.66
N GLU A 67 20.52 -13.59 -0.52
CA GLU A 67 19.76 -14.75 -1.01
C GLU A 67 18.40 -14.90 -0.30
N ARG A 68 18.37 -14.72 1.03
CA ARG A 68 17.10 -14.73 1.78
C ARG A 68 16.16 -13.62 1.29
N ARG A 69 16.70 -12.42 1.07
CA ARG A 69 15.93 -11.28 0.55
C ARG A 69 15.42 -11.54 -0.86
N LEU A 70 16.29 -12.04 -1.75
CA LEU A 70 15.96 -12.38 -3.13
C LEU A 70 14.84 -13.44 -3.19
N ASN A 71 14.95 -14.49 -2.39
CA ASN A 71 13.91 -15.52 -2.30
C ASN A 71 12.56 -14.92 -1.90
N ARG A 72 12.56 -14.02 -0.90
CA ARG A 72 11.34 -13.35 -0.47
C ARG A 72 10.70 -12.49 -1.55
N LEU A 73 11.49 -11.74 -2.31
CA LEU A 73 11.00 -10.92 -3.43
C LEU A 73 10.37 -11.80 -4.53
N ILE A 74 11.01 -12.93 -4.85
CA ILE A 74 10.49 -13.89 -5.83
C ILE A 74 9.16 -14.50 -5.38
N GLU A 75 9.02 -14.86 -4.10
CA GLU A 75 7.76 -15.37 -3.56
C GLU A 75 6.62 -14.35 -3.69
N ILE A 76 6.88 -13.09 -3.34
CA ILE A 76 5.89 -12.01 -3.47
C ILE A 76 5.47 -11.86 -4.93
N ARG A 77 6.42 -11.86 -5.86
CA ARG A 77 6.13 -11.76 -7.30
C ARG A 77 5.28 -12.93 -7.81
N ARG A 78 5.56 -14.16 -7.35
CA ARG A 78 4.74 -15.34 -7.67
C ARG A 78 3.33 -15.20 -7.12
N SER A 79 3.17 -14.77 -5.87
CA SER A 79 1.84 -14.54 -5.27
C SER A 79 1.03 -13.53 -6.09
N LEU A 80 1.66 -12.42 -6.45
CA LEU A 80 1.01 -11.38 -7.25
C LEU A 80 0.51 -11.90 -8.61
N THR A 81 1.30 -12.78 -9.23
CA THR A 81 0.98 -13.40 -10.53
C THR A 81 -0.12 -14.46 -10.38
N ALA A 82 -0.06 -15.29 -9.34
CA ALA A 82 -1.05 -16.36 -9.10
C ALA A 82 -2.44 -15.79 -8.83
N GLU A 83 -2.54 -14.79 -7.96
CA GLU A 83 -3.78 -14.06 -7.70
C GLU A 83 -4.36 -13.36 -8.93
N ARG A 84 -3.53 -12.96 -9.91
CA ARG A 84 -4.00 -12.41 -11.19
C ARG A 84 -4.67 -13.48 -12.05
N ASN A 85 -4.08 -14.67 -12.11
CA ASN A 85 -4.58 -15.77 -12.96
C ASN A 85 -5.85 -16.43 -12.39
N ASN A 86 -6.20 -16.17 -11.13
CA ASN A 86 -7.39 -16.69 -10.46
C ASN A 86 -8.62 -15.75 -10.54
N ARG A 87 -8.54 -14.65 -11.29
CA ARG A 87 -9.67 -13.75 -11.60
C ARG A 87 -10.12 -13.93 -13.04
#